data_AF-A0A972CWX6-F1
#
_entry.id   AF-A0A972CWX6-F1
#
_cell.length_a   1.000
_cell.length_b   1.000
_cell.length_c   1.000
_cell.angle_alpha   90.00
_cell.angle_beta   90.00
_cell.angle_gamma   90.00
#
_symmetry.space_group_name_H-M   'P 1'
#
loop_
_entity.id
_entity.type
_entity.pdbx_description
1 polymer ?
#
loop_
_entity_poly.entity_id
_entity_poly.type
_entity_poly.pdbx_seq_one_letter_code
_entity_poly.pdbx_strand_id
1 'polypeptide(L)'
;MKHGGDYVGYFNKYGKMPIDYSENTSPFGIPSAVKSAICDSLDMANRYPDPFCRELRSKLAKYHNVPADSIICGNGAADIIFRLAFALKPSKALVTAPTFSEYKSSLDLVDCEVIQH
;
A
#
# COMPACT_ATOMS: atom_id res chain seq x y z
N MET A 1 -11.77 12.38 -8.55
CA MET A 1 -10.61 11.52 -8.26
C MET A 1 -10.34 11.58 -6.75
N LYS A 2 -10.15 10.44 -6.05
CA LYS A 2 -9.92 10.42 -4.58
C LYS A 2 -8.42 10.46 -4.19
N HIS A 3 -7.52 10.28 -5.15
CA HIS A 3 -6.06 10.28 -5.00
C HIS A 3 -5.41 11.04 -6.16
N GLY A 4 -4.09 11.27 -6.14
CA GLY A 4 -3.32 11.76 -7.28
C GLY A 4 -2.85 10.62 -8.20
N GLY A 5 -2.00 10.94 -9.19
CA GLY A 5 -1.34 9.97 -10.08
C GLY A 5 -2.08 9.63 -11.39
N ASP A 6 -3.15 10.34 -11.77
CA ASP A 6 -3.89 10.09 -13.02
C ASP A 6 -3.20 10.75 -14.22
N TYR A 7 -2.00 10.25 -14.52
CA TYR A 7 -1.25 10.70 -15.68
C TYR A 7 -1.97 10.40 -17.00
N VAL A 8 -2.80 9.35 -17.05
CA VAL A 8 -3.57 8.96 -18.24
C VAL A 8 -4.67 9.99 -18.51
N GLY A 9 -5.45 10.36 -17.50
CA GLY A 9 -6.45 11.42 -17.60
C GLY A 9 -5.83 12.77 -17.96
N TYR A 10 -4.66 13.09 -17.40
CA TYR A 10 -3.88 14.25 -17.81
C TYR A 10 -3.49 14.19 -19.29
N PHE A 11 -2.90 13.07 -19.74
CA PHE A 11 -2.47 12.87 -21.11
C PHE A 11 -3.65 12.99 -22.09
N ASN A 12 -4.76 12.33 -21.80
CA ASN A 12 -5.97 12.38 -22.64
C ASN A 12 -6.52 13.80 -22.79
N LYS A 13 -6.37 14.64 -21.76
CA LYS A 13 -6.86 16.03 -21.77
C LYS A 13 -5.90 17.01 -22.44
N TYR A 14 -4.59 16.81 -22.30
CA TYR A 14 -3.58 17.81 -22.67
C TYR A 14 -2.62 17.35 -23.78
N GLY A 15 -2.70 16.09 -24.23
CA GLY A 15 -1.88 15.53 -25.31
C GLY A 15 -0.39 15.37 -24.99
N LYS A 16 -0.01 15.44 -23.71
CA LYS A 16 1.39 15.31 -23.26
C LYS A 16 1.46 14.72 -21.86
N MET A 17 2.60 14.12 -21.52
CA MET A 17 2.86 13.60 -20.18
C MET A 17 3.00 14.74 -19.16
N PRO A 18 2.47 14.58 -17.93
CA PRO A 18 2.69 15.55 -16.86
C PRO A 18 4.11 15.45 -16.30
N ILE A 19 4.59 16.55 -15.71
CA ILE A 19 5.53 16.46 -14.60
C ILE A 19 4.65 16.30 -13.36
N ASP A 20 4.52 15.07 -12.87
CA ASP A 20 3.50 14.72 -11.88
C ASP A 20 3.97 15.01 -10.45
N TYR A 21 3.35 16.01 -9.81
CA TYR A 21 3.52 16.37 -8.39
C TYR A 21 2.30 15.98 -7.54
N SER A 22 1.37 15.21 -8.10
CA SER A 22 0.15 14.80 -7.41
C SER A 22 0.31 13.51 -6.59
N GLU A 23 1.42 12.80 -6.76
CA GLU A 23 1.80 11.61 -6.01
C GLU A 23 3.20 11.75 -5.39
N ASN A 24 3.47 10.96 -4.35
CA ASN A 24 4.70 11.03 -3.58
C ASN A 24 5.63 9.86 -3.93
N THR A 25 5.87 9.64 -5.23
CA THR A 25 6.78 8.57 -5.70
C THR A 25 8.24 9.05 -5.72
N SER A 26 9.19 8.10 -5.68
CA SER A 26 10.62 8.46 -5.73
C SER A 26 11.00 9.00 -7.11
N PRO A 27 11.67 10.17 -7.21
CA PRO A 27 12.09 10.73 -8.50
C PRO A 27 13.27 9.96 -9.13
N PHE A 28 13.93 9.06 -8.39
CA PHE A 28 15.06 8.27 -8.88
C PHE A 28 14.66 7.02 -9.67
N GLY A 29 13.34 6.75 -9.77
CA GLY A 29 12.81 5.56 -10.42
C GLY A 29 13.09 4.26 -9.63
N ILE A 30 12.92 3.13 -10.30
CA ILE A 30 13.08 1.80 -9.68
C ILE A 30 14.57 1.49 -9.49
N PRO A 31 15.02 1.12 -8.28
CA PRO A 31 16.40 0.69 -8.03
C PRO A 31 16.83 -0.46 -8.96
N SER A 32 18.07 -0.43 -9.46
CA SER A 32 18.58 -1.45 -10.39
C SER A 32 18.47 -2.88 -9.86
N ALA A 33 18.81 -3.10 -8.59
CA ALA A 33 18.68 -4.40 -7.93
C ALA A 33 17.23 -4.92 -7.92
N VAL A 34 16.24 -4.02 -7.79
CA VAL A 34 14.83 -4.39 -7.85
C VAL A 34 14.42 -4.74 -9.28
N LYS A 35 14.88 -3.98 -10.29
CA LYS A 35 14.66 -4.32 -11.70
C LYS A 35 15.19 -5.71 -12.04
N SER A 36 16.44 -6.01 -11.66
CA SER A 36 17.06 -7.32 -11.86
C SER A 36 16.26 -8.43 -11.17
N ALA A 37 15.92 -8.27 -9.89
CA ALA A 37 15.14 -9.27 -9.15
C ALA A 37 13.76 -9.54 -9.78
N ILE A 38 13.09 -8.51 -10.31
CA ILE A 38 11.82 -8.69 -11.05
C ILE A 38 12.06 -9.53 -12.30
N CYS A 39 13.05 -9.17 -13.13
CA CYS A 39 13.40 -9.92 -14.33
C CYS A 39 13.75 -11.39 -14.03
N ASP A 40 14.58 -11.63 -13.02
CA ASP A 40 15.02 -12.96 -12.62
C ASP A 40 13.87 -13.82 -12.07
N SER A 41 12.82 -13.19 -11.55
CA SER A 41 11.65 -13.89 -11.02
C SER A 41 10.64 -14.36 -12.07
N LEU A 42 10.76 -13.90 -13.34
CA LEU A 42 9.75 -14.12 -14.37
C LEU A 42 9.52 -15.61 -14.69
N ASP A 43 10.57 -16.43 -14.66
CA ASP A 43 10.48 -17.88 -14.90
C ASP A 43 9.65 -18.61 -13.82
N MET A 44 9.52 -18.01 -12.64
CA MET A 44 8.76 -18.53 -11.51
C MET A 44 7.34 -17.97 -11.41
N ALA A 45 6.98 -17.01 -12.28
CA ALA A 45 5.68 -16.32 -12.27
C ALA A 45 4.50 -17.21 -12.68
N ASN A 46 4.74 -18.44 -13.13
CA ASN A 46 3.70 -19.44 -13.44
C ASN A 46 3.16 -20.18 -12.21
N ARG A 47 3.61 -19.82 -11.00
CA ARG A 47 3.16 -20.41 -9.73
C ARG A 47 2.54 -19.32 -8.84
N TYR A 48 1.66 -19.74 -7.95
CA TYR A 48 1.23 -18.86 -6.87
C TYR A 48 2.43 -18.49 -5.98
N PRO A 49 2.53 -17.23 -5.51
CA PRO A 49 3.54 -16.82 -4.54
C PRO A 49 3.34 -17.56 -3.22
N ASP A 50 4.37 -17.61 -2.36
CA ASP A 50 4.23 -18.14 -1.00
C ASP A 50 3.13 -17.36 -0.25
N PRO A 51 1.99 -17.98 0.08
CA PRO A 51 0.86 -17.28 0.69
C PRO A 51 1.17 -16.75 2.10
N PHE A 52 2.26 -17.22 2.71
CA PHE A 52 2.69 -16.79 4.04
C PHE A 52 3.87 -15.80 4.02
N CYS A 53 4.37 -15.45 2.82
CA CYS A 53 5.49 -14.52 2.62
C CYS A 53 6.71 -14.82 3.51
N ARG A 54 7.05 -16.10 3.76
CA ARG A 54 8.00 -16.49 4.82
C ARG A 54 9.38 -15.86 4.63
N GLU A 55 9.91 -15.89 3.41
CA GLU A 55 11.23 -15.33 3.12
C GLU A 55 11.24 -13.81 3.29
N LEU A 56 10.21 -13.13 2.77
CA LEU A 56 10.05 -11.68 2.91
C LEU A 56 9.93 -11.28 4.38
N ARG A 57 9.07 -11.96 5.15
CA ARG A 57 8.90 -11.74 6.59
C ARG A 57 10.21 -11.94 7.34
N SER A 58 10.96 -12.99 7.04
CA SER A 58 12.27 -13.26 7.67
C SER A 58 13.28 -12.14 7.39
N LYS A 59 13.38 -11.68 6.13
CA LYS A 59 14.28 -10.57 5.75
C LYS A 59 13.89 -9.25 6.41
N LEU A 60 12.60 -8.92 6.43
CA LEU A 60 12.08 -7.71 7.08
C LEU A 60 12.26 -7.76 8.60
N ALA A 61 12.03 -8.92 9.22
CA ALA A 61 12.22 -9.14 10.65
C ALA A 61 13.66 -8.86 11.08
N LYS A 62 14.62 -9.39 10.31
CA LYS A 62 16.05 -9.12 10.51
C LYS A 62 16.38 -7.64 10.32
N TYR A 63 15.83 -7.00 9.28
CA TYR A 63 16.09 -5.59 8.99
C TYR A 63 15.55 -4.64 10.07
N HIS A 64 14.33 -4.88 10.55
CA HIS A 64 13.66 -4.06 11.56
C HIS A 64 13.98 -4.48 13.00
N ASN A 65 14.71 -5.58 13.20
CA ASN A 65 15.02 -6.17 14.50
C ASN A 65 13.77 -6.48 15.35
N VAL A 66 12.80 -7.19 14.74
CA VAL A 66 11.54 -7.62 15.37
C VAL A 66 11.26 -9.09 15.08
N PRO A 67 10.41 -9.79 15.87
CA PRO A 67 10.00 -11.15 15.54
C PRO A 67 9.28 -11.22 14.19
N ALA A 68 9.53 -12.28 13.40
CA ALA A 68 8.85 -12.46 12.11
C ALA A 68 7.33 -12.57 12.24
N ASP A 69 6.82 -13.07 13.37
CA ASP A 69 5.40 -13.14 13.70
C ASP A 69 4.75 -11.79 14.05
N SER A 70 5.56 -10.73 14.17
CA SER A 70 5.08 -9.35 14.27
C SER A 70 4.90 -8.67 12.90
N ILE A 71 5.19 -9.36 11.78
CA ILE A 71 5.13 -8.80 10.43
C ILE A 71 4.03 -9.46 9.62
N ILE A 72 3.16 -8.63 9.04
CA ILE A 72 2.16 -9.02 8.04
C ILE A 72 2.51 -8.33 6.72
N CYS A 73 2.50 -9.09 5.63
CA CYS A 73 2.62 -8.55 4.28
C CYS A 73 1.21 -8.36 3.67
N GLY A 74 1.03 -7.26 2.94
CA GLY A 74 -0.22 -6.89 2.28
C GLY A 74 0.03 -6.38 0.87
N ASN A 75 -1.03 -6.26 0.09
CA ASN A 75 -0.98 -5.74 -1.28
C ASN A 75 -0.96 -4.20 -1.27
N GLY A 76 0.10 -3.63 -0.69
CA GLY A 76 0.21 -2.21 -0.37
C GLY A 76 -0.30 -1.87 1.04
N ALA A 77 0.04 -0.67 1.53
CA ALA A 77 -0.33 -0.23 2.88
C ALA A 77 -1.85 -0.10 3.06
N ALA A 78 -2.56 0.29 2.00
CA ALA A 78 -4.03 0.32 1.92
C ALA A 78 -4.65 -1.01 2.37
N ASP A 79 -4.22 -2.14 1.80
CA ASP A 79 -4.70 -3.49 2.16
C ASP A 79 -4.59 -3.73 3.68
N ILE A 80 -3.46 -3.37 4.28
CA ILE A 80 -3.24 -3.53 5.72
C ILE A 80 -4.19 -2.67 6.55
N ILE A 81 -4.46 -1.43 6.14
CA ILE A 81 -5.42 -0.53 6.83
C ILE A 81 -6.81 -1.15 6.84
N PHE A 82 -7.30 -1.62 5.69
CA PHE A 82 -8.61 -2.26 5.60
C PHE A 82 -8.67 -3.56 6.41
N ARG A 83 -7.67 -4.43 6.28
CA ARG A 83 -7.60 -5.69 7.04
C ARG A 83 -7.57 -5.44 8.55
N LEU A 84 -6.89 -4.39 9.01
CA LEU A 84 -6.88 -4.00 10.41
C LEU A 84 -8.28 -3.61 10.89
N ALA A 85 -9.00 -2.77 10.13
CA ALA A 85 -10.37 -2.40 10.45
C ALA A 85 -11.31 -3.62 10.50
N PHE A 86 -11.23 -4.53 9.52
CA PHE A 86 -12.03 -5.76 9.50
C PHE A 86 -11.70 -6.76 10.61
N ALA A 87 -10.44 -6.81 11.05
CA ALA A 87 -10.02 -7.68 12.15
C ALA A 87 -10.46 -7.15 13.51
N LEU A 88 -10.32 -5.84 13.74
CA LEU A 88 -10.64 -5.22 15.02
C LEU A 88 -12.12 -4.89 15.19
N LYS A 89 -12.81 -4.51 14.11
CA LYS A 89 -14.20 -4.02 14.10
C LYS A 89 -14.49 -3.04 15.25
N PRO A 90 -13.74 -1.92 15.32
CA PRO A 90 -13.92 -0.97 16.40
C PRO A 90 -15.34 -0.38 16.35
N SER A 91 -15.96 -0.20 17.52
CA SER A 91 -17.25 0.48 17.62
C SER A 91 -17.12 2.00 17.48
N LYS A 92 -15.97 2.57 17.85
CA LYS A 92 -15.69 4.00 17.82
C LYS A 92 -14.21 4.28 17.57
N ALA A 93 -13.91 5.24 16.71
CA ALA A 93 -12.54 5.62 16.35
C ALA A 93 -12.42 7.12 16.08
N LEU A 94 -11.21 7.66 16.31
CA LEU A 94 -10.85 9.04 15.98
C LEU A 94 -10.00 9.08 14.70
N VAL A 95 -10.35 9.98 13.78
CA VAL A 95 -9.56 10.28 12.58
C VAL A 95 -9.18 11.76 12.60
N THR A 96 -7.88 12.04 12.63
CA THR A 96 -7.32 13.40 12.68
C THR A 96 -7.27 14.01 11.27
N ALA A 97 -8.32 14.68 10.85
CA ALA A 97 -8.41 15.34 9.55
C ALA A 97 -7.65 16.68 9.51
N PRO A 98 -7.11 17.10 8.36
CA PRO A 98 -7.05 16.36 7.10
C PRO A 98 -6.00 15.24 7.17
N THR A 99 -6.36 14.05 6.67
CA THR A 99 -5.47 12.89 6.59
C THR A 99 -5.89 11.98 5.44
N PHE A 100 -5.18 10.87 5.26
CA PHE A 100 -5.45 9.90 4.21
C PHE A 100 -6.88 9.36 4.32
N SER A 101 -7.61 9.42 3.20
CA SER A 101 -9.05 9.15 3.14
C SER A 101 -9.42 7.68 3.43
N GLU A 102 -8.50 6.75 3.23
CA GLU A 102 -8.76 5.33 3.48
C GLU A 102 -8.88 4.98 4.97
N TYR A 103 -8.34 5.80 5.89
CA TYR A 103 -8.55 5.59 7.32
C TYR A 103 -10.05 5.61 7.65
N LYS A 104 -10.74 6.70 7.27
CA LYS A 104 -12.20 6.79 7.43
C LYS A 104 -12.92 5.72 6.59
N SER A 105 -12.52 5.54 5.34
CA SER A 105 -13.20 4.60 4.43
C SER A 105 -13.17 3.16 4.96
N SER A 106 -12.07 2.73 5.59
CA SER A 106 -11.96 1.40 6.18
C SER A 106 -12.84 1.21 7.42
N LEU A 107 -13.00 2.26 8.24
CA LEU A 107 -13.84 2.26 9.43
C LEU A 107 -15.35 2.29 9.08
N ASP A 108 -15.72 3.03 8.04
CA ASP A 108 -17.09 3.09 7.54
C ASP A 108 -17.60 1.71 7.08
N LEU A 109 -16.71 0.82 6.60
CA LEU A 109 -17.07 -0.54 6.15
C LEU A 109 -17.30 -1.54 7.29
N VAL A 110 -17.03 -1.15 8.55
CA VAL A 110 -17.17 -2.01 9.72
C VAL A 110 -18.12 -1.41 10.76
N ASP A 111 -19.02 -0.52 10.32
CA ASP A 111 -20.04 0.13 11.14
C ASP A 111 -19.47 0.87 12.37
N CYS A 112 -18.24 1.38 12.26
CA CYS A 112 -17.59 2.15 13.31
C CYS A 112 -18.16 3.58 13.38
N GLU A 113 -18.44 4.09 14.59
CA GLU A 113 -18.66 5.51 14.82
C GLU A 113 -17.34 6.28 14.64
N VAL A 114 -17.21 7.08 13.58
CA VAL A 114 -16.00 7.86 13.32
C VAL A 114 -16.15 9.30 13.81
N ILE A 115 -15.34 9.68 14.80
CA ILE A 115 -15.14 11.09 15.17
C ILE A 115 -14.03 11.66 14.30
N GLN A 116 -14.25 12.82 13.70
CA GLN A 116 -13.23 13.57 12.98
C GLN A 116 -12.78 14.77 13.80
N HIS A 117 -11.46 14.98 13.92
CA HIS A 117 -10.86 16.15 14.56
C HIS A 117 -9.92 16.86 13.59
#